data_AF-A0AAV2ZJC8-F1
#
_entry.id   AF-A0AAV2ZJC8-F1
#
_cell.length_a   1.000
_cell.length_b   1.000
_cell.length_c   1.000
_cell.angle_alpha   90.00
_cell.angle_beta   90.00
_cell.angle_gamma   90.00
#
_symmetry.space_group_name_H-M   'P 1'
#
loop_
_entity.id
_entity.type
_entity.pdbx_description
1 polymer ?
#
loop_
_entity_poly.entity_id
_entity_poly.type
_entity_poly.pdbx_seq_one_letter_code
_entity_poly.pdbx_strand_id
1 'polypeptide(L)'
;MPLSKMPGWVILPITLPAFTITGMWIVYAMALSNNHICPVSNWVYNHTCDSLNDGTCCTLDHIPLVSKCGNLPPESCFFSLICSLGSFMVMVIGLLRYAYVIERYGPSLLNTVAFVLGWICAAGLTMVGSFQVDHAKVLHYIGAGVAFPTSMMFIFFQSILSYRMAHTYWNWWAGHIRCVLALFGLVILVLSGVFFIQEGFVLQHLAALFEWIFIINVLVYYGTFSFEFGAITTDTFLVLLKASRAPKSYKSGTSTPATPHAHSTSENLAMI
;
A
#
# COMPACT_ATOMS: atom_id res chain seq x y z
N MET A 1 17.79 -31.64 -9.14
CA MET A 1 17.68 -30.74 -10.32
C MET A 1 17.90 -29.32 -9.83
N PRO A 2 18.81 -28.53 -10.42
CA PRO A 2 18.89 -27.11 -10.10
C PRO A 2 17.59 -26.45 -10.61
N LEU A 3 16.79 -25.90 -9.70
CA LEU A 3 15.49 -25.31 -10.03
C LEU A 3 15.65 -24.12 -10.99
N SER A 4 14.81 -24.08 -12.02
CA SER A 4 14.77 -22.98 -12.98
C SER A 4 14.32 -21.69 -12.29
N LYS A 5 15.23 -20.71 -12.21
CA LYS A 5 14.85 -19.33 -11.85
C LYS A 5 13.82 -18.81 -12.85
N MET A 6 12.85 -18.03 -12.38
CA MET A 6 11.83 -17.40 -13.22
C MET A 6 12.06 -15.88 -13.28
N PRO A 7 13.06 -15.40 -14.04
CA PRO A 7 13.47 -14.00 -14.02
C PRO A 7 12.38 -13.02 -14.54
N GLY A 8 11.35 -13.52 -15.24
CA GLY A 8 10.25 -12.70 -15.73
C GLY A 8 9.49 -11.93 -14.64
N TRP A 9 9.53 -12.42 -13.39
CA TRP A 9 8.87 -11.73 -12.27
C TRP A 9 9.52 -10.40 -11.89
N VAL A 10 10.77 -10.14 -12.30
CA VAL A 10 11.44 -8.83 -12.12
C VAL A 10 10.64 -7.70 -12.76
N ILE A 11 9.93 -7.99 -13.85
CA ILE A 11 9.19 -6.99 -14.64
C ILE A 11 8.02 -6.44 -13.83
N LEU A 12 7.35 -7.26 -13.02
CA LEU A 12 6.10 -6.87 -12.36
C LEU A 12 6.27 -5.69 -11.37
N PRO A 13 7.26 -5.70 -10.45
CA PRO A 13 7.51 -4.53 -9.60
C PRO A 13 7.94 -3.28 -10.36
N ILE A 14 8.52 -3.41 -11.56
CA ILE A 14 8.94 -2.26 -12.40
C ILE A 14 7.75 -1.69 -13.18
N THR A 15 6.86 -2.55 -13.68
CA THR A 15 5.72 -2.11 -14.47
C THR A 15 4.69 -1.35 -13.65
N LEU A 16 4.51 -1.69 -12.36
CA LEU A 16 3.61 -0.95 -11.46
C LEU A 16 3.93 0.55 -11.41
N PRO A 17 5.13 1.01 -10.97
CA PRO A 17 5.46 2.43 -10.95
C PRO A 17 5.47 3.03 -12.36
N ALA A 18 6.02 2.34 -13.37
CA ALA A 18 6.09 2.88 -14.72
C ALA A 18 4.70 3.18 -15.30
N PHE A 19 3.76 2.25 -15.15
CA PHE A 19 2.39 2.41 -15.62
C PHE A 19 1.64 3.45 -14.79
N THR A 20 1.66 3.35 -13.46
CA THR A 20 0.87 4.22 -12.59
C THR A 20 1.37 5.66 -12.62
N ILE A 21 2.68 5.90 -12.54
CA ILE A 21 3.24 7.26 -12.58
C ILE A 21 2.93 7.92 -13.93
N THR A 22 3.20 7.22 -15.04
CA THR A 22 2.92 7.75 -16.38
C THR A 22 1.43 8.02 -16.56
N GLY A 23 0.56 7.10 -16.13
CA GLY A 23 -0.88 7.27 -16.18
C GLY A 23 -1.37 8.47 -15.38
N MET A 24 -0.87 8.67 -14.16
CA MET A 24 -1.24 9.81 -13.32
C MET A 24 -0.83 11.15 -13.95
N TRP A 25 0.35 11.22 -14.58
CA TRP A 25 0.76 12.43 -15.31
C TRP A 25 -0.11 12.71 -16.53
N ILE A 26 -0.58 11.67 -17.23
CA ILE A 26 -1.55 11.81 -18.33
C ILE A 26 -2.88 12.35 -17.79
N VAL A 27 -3.38 11.80 -16.67
CA VAL A 27 -4.58 12.29 -15.98
C VAL A 27 -4.44 13.76 -15.59
N TYR A 28 -3.32 14.15 -14.98
CA TYR A 28 -3.01 15.55 -14.67
C TYR A 28 -3.00 16.45 -15.92
N ALA A 29 -2.34 16.01 -17.01
CA ALA A 29 -2.27 16.78 -18.24
C ALA A 29 -3.65 16.99 -18.88
N MET A 30 -4.51 15.96 -18.87
CA MET A 30 -5.89 16.07 -19.33
C MET A 30 -6.69 17.06 -18.49
N ALA A 31 -6.65 16.91 -17.15
CA ALA A 31 -7.37 17.78 -16.24
C ALA A 31 -6.92 19.25 -16.36
N LEU A 32 -5.62 19.49 -16.57
CA LEU A 32 -5.07 20.81 -16.84
C LEU A 32 -5.56 21.38 -18.18
N SER A 33 -5.53 20.57 -19.25
CA SER A 33 -6.00 21.00 -20.58
C SER A 33 -7.49 21.32 -20.62
N ASN A 34 -8.29 20.68 -19.76
CA ASN A 34 -9.72 20.93 -19.61
C ASN A 34 -10.05 22.04 -18.59
N ASN A 35 -9.05 22.69 -18.00
CA ASN A 35 -9.23 23.71 -16.95
C ASN A 35 -9.96 23.20 -15.70
N HIS A 36 -9.90 21.91 -15.41
CA HIS A 36 -10.53 21.31 -14.23
C HIS A 36 -9.66 21.45 -12.97
N ILE A 37 -8.37 21.74 -13.14
CA ILE A 37 -7.41 22.00 -12.07
C ILE A 37 -6.46 23.14 -12.44
N CYS A 38 -5.81 23.73 -11.44
CA CYS A 38 -4.75 24.70 -11.60
C CYS A 38 -3.39 24.03 -11.85
N PRO A 39 -2.48 24.67 -12.60
CA PRO A 39 -1.11 24.20 -12.73
C PRO A 39 -0.45 24.02 -11.37
N VAL A 40 0.41 23.01 -11.21
CA VAL A 40 1.20 22.78 -9.98
C VAL A 40 2.09 23.98 -9.64
N SER A 41 2.51 24.76 -10.64
CA SER A 41 3.28 26.00 -10.46
C SER A 41 2.44 27.20 -10.03
N ASN A 42 1.11 27.07 -9.94
CA ASN A 42 0.24 28.15 -9.51
C ASN A 42 0.26 28.29 -7.97
N TRP A 43 0.58 29.49 -7.50
CA TRP A 43 0.59 29.84 -6.07
C TRP A 43 -0.36 30.99 -5.73
N VAL A 44 -1.14 31.45 -6.72
CA VAL A 44 -2.12 32.54 -6.56
C VAL A 44 -3.50 31.94 -6.73
N TYR A 45 -4.29 31.95 -5.66
CA TYR A 45 -5.66 31.43 -5.64
C TYR A 45 -6.63 32.54 -5.31
N ASN A 46 -7.69 32.68 -6.12
CA ASN A 46 -8.73 33.67 -5.92
C ASN A 46 -9.88 33.09 -5.08
N HIS A 47 -10.56 33.96 -4.33
CA HIS A 47 -11.75 33.57 -3.56
C HIS A 47 -12.98 33.38 -4.46
N THR A 48 -13.15 34.24 -5.45
CA THR A 48 -14.20 34.17 -6.47
C THR A 48 -13.59 34.42 -7.85
N CYS A 49 -14.24 33.88 -8.87
CA CYS A 49 -13.89 34.17 -10.26
C CYS A 49 -15.01 35.04 -10.86
N ASP A 50 -14.95 36.34 -10.55
CA ASP A 50 -15.86 37.31 -11.13
C ASP A 50 -15.34 37.73 -12.52
N SER A 51 -16.07 37.33 -13.56
CA SER A 51 -15.90 37.63 -15.00
C SER A 51 -14.90 36.78 -15.81
N LEU A 52 -15.49 36.00 -16.74
CA LEU A 52 -14.90 35.08 -17.73
C LEU A 52 -14.20 35.81 -18.90
N ASN A 53 -13.24 36.70 -18.66
CA ASN A 53 -12.52 37.36 -19.76
C ASN A 53 -11.07 36.91 -19.97
N ASP A 54 -10.45 36.20 -19.03
CA ASP A 54 -9.16 35.54 -19.25
C ASP A 54 -9.21 34.13 -18.64
N GLY A 55 -9.05 33.12 -19.49
CA GLY A 55 -9.22 31.71 -19.14
C GLY A 55 -8.41 31.27 -17.91
N THR A 56 -8.95 30.26 -17.22
CA THR A 56 -8.53 29.63 -15.94
C THR A 56 -8.89 30.37 -14.65
N CYS A 57 -10.10 30.08 -14.16
CA CYS A 57 -10.49 30.35 -12.79
C CYS A 57 -9.73 29.42 -11.83
N CYS A 58 -8.87 29.98 -10.97
CA CYS A 58 -8.11 29.22 -9.98
C CYS A 58 -8.56 29.54 -8.55
N THR A 59 -9.43 28.68 -8.01
CA THR A 59 -9.88 28.72 -6.61
C THR A 59 -9.32 27.53 -5.82
N LEU A 60 -9.57 27.48 -4.51
CA LEU A 60 -9.17 26.34 -3.68
C LEU A 60 -9.73 24.99 -4.16
N ASP A 61 -10.88 24.98 -4.83
CA ASP A 61 -11.49 23.75 -5.37
C ASP A 61 -10.68 23.14 -6.53
N HIS A 62 -9.82 23.95 -7.16
CA HIS A 62 -9.01 23.59 -8.33
C HIS A 62 -7.56 23.24 -7.96
N ILE A 63 -7.22 23.13 -6.67
CA ILE A 63 -5.89 22.69 -6.23
C ILE A 63 -5.61 21.29 -6.83
N PRO A 64 -4.42 21.06 -7.42
CA PRO A 64 -4.11 19.84 -8.16
C PRO A 64 -3.79 18.63 -7.26
N LEU A 65 -4.70 18.28 -6.35
CA LEU A 65 -4.71 17.00 -5.64
C LEU A 65 -4.84 15.86 -6.67
N VAL A 66 -4.26 14.70 -6.39
CA VAL A 66 -4.30 13.56 -7.31
C VAL A 66 -5.75 13.16 -7.62
N SER A 67 -6.59 13.12 -6.59
CA SER A 67 -8.01 12.83 -6.70
C SER A 67 -8.81 13.89 -7.48
N LYS A 68 -8.44 15.17 -7.36
CA LYS A 68 -9.04 16.27 -8.14
C LYS A 68 -8.67 16.18 -9.61
N CYS A 69 -7.44 15.78 -9.93
CA CYS A 69 -7.02 15.52 -11.30
C CYS A 69 -7.79 14.37 -11.97
N GLY A 70 -8.36 13.44 -11.19
CA GLY A 70 -9.13 12.30 -11.69
C GLY A 70 -10.63 12.41 -11.43
N ASN A 71 -11.18 13.62 -11.29
CA ASN A 71 -12.52 13.81 -10.75
C ASN A 71 -13.63 13.85 -11.84
N LEU A 72 -13.42 14.49 -12.98
CA LEU A 72 -14.43 14.62 -14.03
C LEU A 72 -14.12 13.71 -15.25
N PRO A 73 -15.07 13.40 -16.14
CA PRO A 73 -14.76 12.69 -17.37
C PRO A 73 -14.06 13.60 -18.41
N PRO A 74 -13.13 13.04 -19.23
CA PRO A 74 -12.75 11.63 -19.34
C PRO A 74 -11.68 11.18 -18.33
N GLU A 75 -11.04 12.10 -17.60
CA GLU A 75 -9.90 11.81 -16.74
C GLU A 75 -10.22 10.87 -15.58
N SER A 76 -11.46 10.90 -15.07
CA SER A 76 -11.95 9.99 -14.03
C SER A 76 -11.97 8.54 -14.48
N CYS A 77 -12.31 8.27 -15.75
CA CYS A 77 -12.27 6.91 -16.29
C CYS A 77 -10.83 6.37 -16.33
N PHE A 78 -9.86 7.21 -16.73
CA PHE A 78 -8.45 6.85 -16.71
C PHE A 78 -7.95 6.66 -15.28
N PHE A 79 -8.32 7.55 -14.36
CA PHE A 79 -7.97 7.45 -12.95
C PHE A 79 -8.49 6.15 -12.31
N SER A 80 -9.76 5.80 -12.55
CA SER A 80 -10.36 4.53 -12.10
C SER A 80 -9.63 3.31 -12.67
N LEU A 81 -9.29 3.33 -13.97
CA LEU A 81 -8.54 2.24 -14.61
C LEU A 81 -7.15 2.08 -13.99
N ILE A 82 -6.43 3.19 -13.81
CA ILE A 82 -5.07 3.20 -13.24
C ILE A 82 -5.09 2.67 -11.81
N CYS A 83 -6.02 3.14 -10.98
CA CYS A 83 -6.17 2.68 -9.60
C CYS A 83 -6.55 1.20 -9.55
N SER A 84 -7.49 0.75 -10.38
CA SER A 84 -7.94 -0.66 -10.40
C SER A 84 -6.83 -1.61 -10.82
N LEU A 85 -6.09 -1.28 -11.89
CA LEU A 85 -4.96 -2.09 -12.34
C LEU A 85 -3.82 -2.03 -11.31
N GLY A 86 -3.54 -0.86 -10.74
CA GLY A 86 -2.57 -0.68 -9.66
C GLY A 86 -2.90 -1.55 -8.44
N SER A 87 -4.15 -1.56 -8.00
CA SER A 87 -4.62 -2.42 -6.90
C SER A 87 -4.38 -3.90 -7.20
N PHE A 88 -4.73 -4.37 -8.39
CA PHE A 88 -4.48 -5.75 -8.79
C PHE A 88 -2.98 -6.09 -8.77
N MET A 89 -2.14 -5.23 -9.33
CA MET A 89 -0.69 -5.43 -9.34
C MET A 89 -0.11 -5.42 -7.92
N VAL A 90 -0.56 -4.52 -7.05
CA VAL A 90 -0.18 -4.48 -5.62
C VAL A 90 -0.54 -5.79 -4.93
N MET A 91 -1.73 -6.35 -5.18
CA MET A 91 -2.14 -7.64 -4.62
C MET A 91 -1.23 -8.78 -5.07
N VAL A 92 -0.90 -8.85 -6.37
CA VAL A 92 -0.02 -9.89 -6.93
C VAL A 92 1.41 -9.74 -6.41
N ILE A 93 1.97 -8.53 -6.39
CA ILE A 93 3.30 -8.26 -5.83
C ILE A 93 3.32 -8.62 -4.33
N GLY A 94 2.30 -8.23 -3.58
CA GLY A 94 2.18 -8.57 -2.16
C GLY A 94 2.16 -10.07 -1.92
N LEU A 95 1.41 -10.83 -2.73
CA LEU A 95 1.33 -12.29 -2.64
C LEU A 95 2.67 -12.97 -2.96
N LEU A 96 3.32 -12.55 -4.05
CA LEU A 96 4.64 -13.07 -4.43
C LEU A 96 5.69 -12.74 -3.37
N ARG A 97 5.66 -11.51 -2.83
CA ARG A 97 6.56 -11.10 -1.75
C ARG A 97 6.33 -11.92 -0.49
N TYR A 98 5.07 -12.13 -0.09
CA TYR A 98 4.71 -12.97 1.05
C TYR A 98 5.27 -14.39 0.91
N ALA A 99 5.08 -15.03 -0.24
CA ALA A 99 5.60 -16.36 -0.53
C ALA A 99 7.13 -16.41 -0.53
N TYR A 100 7.76 -15.43 -1.17
CA TYR A 100 9.22 -15.32 -1.24
C TYR A 100 9.85 -15.19 0.16
N VAL A 101 9.24 -14.39 1.05
CA VAL A 101 9.70 -14.25 2.44
C VAL A 101 9.57 -15.59 3.18
N ILE A 102 8.48 -16.34 2.98
CA ILE A 102 8.33 -17.67 3.63
C ILE A 102 9.38 -18.65 3.13
N GLU A 103 9.65 -18.70 1.82
CA GLU A 103 10.67 -19.58 1.25
C GLU A 103 12.06 -19.26 1.82
N ARG A 104 12.40 -17.98 1.96
CA ARG A 104 13.76 -17.55 2.32
C ARG A 104 14.02 -17.41 3.82
N TYR A 105 13.00 -17.05 4.59
CA TYR A 105 13.13 -16.72 6.02
C TYR A 105 12.19 -17.54 6.91
N GLY A 106 11.26 -18.30 6.32
CA GLY A 106 10.26 -19.07 7.05
C GLY A 106 9.00 -18.27 7.39
N PRO A 107 8.00 -18.93 8.01
CA PRO A 107 6.75 -18.29 8.39
C PRO A 107 6.98 -17.22 9.46
N SER A 108 6.34 -16.06 9.31
CA SER A 108 6.47 -14.94 10.23
C SER A 108 5.15 -14.19 10.33
N LEU A 109 4.70 -13.92 11.57
CA LEU A 109 3.53 -13.09 11.81
C LEU A 109 3.69 -11.71 11.16
N LEU A 110 4.89 -11.12 11.21
CA LEU A 110 5.18 -9.83 10.58
C LEU A 110 4.94 -9.86 9.07
N ASN A 111 5.33 -10.97 8.41
CA ASN A 111 5.10 -11.16 6.98
C ASN A 111 3.61 -11.32 6.66
N THR A 112 2.86 -12.07 7.47
CA THR A 112 1.40 -12.22 7.31
C THR A 112 0.68 -10.88 7.51
N VAL A 113 1.03 -10.13 8.56
CA VAL A 113 0.44 -8.81 8.84
C VAL A 113 0.76 -7.85 7.70
N ALA A 114 2.01 -7.80 7.23
CA ALA A 114 2.38 -6.97 6.08
C ALA A 114 1.55 -7.35 4.84
N PHE A 115 1.47 -8.64 4.50
CA PHE A 115 0.65 -9.10 3.37
C PHE A 115 -0.81 -8.65 3.46
N VAL A 116 -1.46 -8.81 4.61
CA VAL A 116 -2.84 -8.37 4.84
C VAL A 116 -2.96 -6.85 4.68
N LEU A 117 -2.04 -6.07 5.25
CA LEU A 117 -2.01 -4.61 5.08
C LEU A 117 -1.87 -4.20 3.61
N GLY A 118 -1.06 -4.90 2.83
CA GLY A 118 -0.93 -4.66 1.39
C GLY A 118 -2.24 -4.90 0.62
N TRP A 119 -3.03 -5.90 1.02
CA TRP A 119 -4.34 -6.15 0.42
C TRP A 119 -5.41 -5.16 0.88
N ILE A 120 -5.38 -4.73 2.15
CA ILE A 120 -6.23 -3.64 2.64
C ILE A 120 -5.90 -2.34 1.88
N CYS A 121 -4.62 -2.05 1.63
CA CYS A 121 -4.19 -0.93 0.80
C CYS A 121 -4.78 -1.01 -0.61
N ALA A 122 -4.72 -2.18 -1.26
CA ALA A 122 -5.31 -2.37 -2.59
C ALA A 122 -6.83 -2.16 -2.58
N ALA A 123 -7.54 -2.62 -1.54
CA ALA A 123 -8.97 -2.35 -1.39
C ALA A 123 -9.26 -0.84 -1.26
N GLY A 124 -8.48 -0.13 -0.44
CA GLY A 124 -8.57 1.33 -0.30
C GLY A 124 -8.32 2.06 -1.63
N LEU A 125 -7.28 1.66 -2.37
CA LEU A 125 -6.94 2.24 -3.68
C LEU A 125 -8.05 2.00 -4.72
N THR A 126 -8.68 0.82 -4.71
CA THR A 126 -9.85 0.54 -5.56
C THR A 126 -11.02 1.46 -5.21
N MET A 127 -11.27 1.73 -3.93
CA MET A 127 -12.30 2.68 -3.51
C MET A 127 -11.99 4.11 -3.98
N VAL A 128 -10.76 4.59 -3.77
CA VAL A 128 -10.31 5.92 -4.23
C VAL A 128 -10.53 6.08 -5.74
N GLY A 129 -10.16 5.07 -6.53
CA GLY A 129 -10.33 5.10 -7.97
C GLY A 129 -11.78 4.99 -8.43
N SER A 130 -12.63 4.27 -7.69
CA SER A 130 -14.02 4.01 -8.11
C SER A 130 -15.00 5.10 -7.68
N PHE A 131 -14.68 5.85 -6.62
CA PHE A 131 -15.55 6.88 -6.05
C PHE A 131 -14.86 8.24 -6.16
N GLN A 132 -15.31 9.08 -7.07
CA GLN A 132 -14.75 10.41 -7.32
C GLN A 132 -15.03 11.33 -6.12
N VAL A 133 -14.06 12.19 -5.80
CA VAL A 133 -14.08 13.02 -4.59
C VAL A 133 -15.28 13.98 -4.54
N ASP A 134 -15.74 14.48 -5.69
CA ASP A 134 -16.87 15.42 -5.74
C ASP A 134 -18.24 14.75 -5.88
N HIS A 135 -18.30 13.45 -6.20
CA HIS A 135 -19.57 12.73 -6.37
C HIS A 135 -19.86 11.75 -5.22
N ALA A 136 -18.81 11.17 -4.64
CA ALA A 136 -18.91 10.17 -3.58
C ALA A 136 -17.85 10.43 -2.49
N LYS A 137 -17.78 11.67 -2.02
CA LYS A 137 -16.77 12.23 -1.09
C LYS A 137 -16.47 11.34 0.13
N VAL A 138 -17.51 10.85 0.80
CA VAL A 138 -17.36 10.00 2.01
C VAL A 138 -16.63 8.71 1.67
N LEU A 139 -17.05 8.00 0.62
CA LEU A 139 -16.42 6.76 0.20
C LEU A 139 -15.00 6.98 -0.31
N HIS A 140 -14.78 8.08 -1.05
CA HIS A 140 -13.45 8.46 -1.50
C HIS A 140 -12.48 8.64 -0.33
N TYR A 141 -12.85 9.45 0.67
CA TYR A 141 -11.98 9.71 1.81
C TYR A 141 -11.81 8.51 2.75
N ILE A 142 -12.82 7.64 2.87
CA ILE A 142 -12.63 6.33 3.53
C ILE A 142 -11.58 5.52 2.77
N GLY A 143 -11.68 5.46 1.44
CA GLY A 143 -10.70 4.79 0.58
C GLY A 143 -9.29 5.34 0.79
N ALA A 144 -9.12 6.66 0.76
CA ALA A 144 -7.83 7.32 0.95
C ALA A 144 -7.26 7.10 2.36
N GLY A 145 -8.11 7.24 3.37
CA GLY A 145 -7.77 6.98 4.78
C GLY A 145 -7.43 5.53 5.08
N VAL A 146 -7.88 4.58 4.25
CA VAL A 146 -7.44 3.18 4.30
C VAL A 146 -6.15 2.99 3.52
N ALA A 147 -6.09 3.45 2.26
CA ALA A 147 -4.99 3.19 1.35
C ALA A 147 -3.66 3.77 1.86
N PHE A 148 -3.61 5.06 2.23
CA PHE A 148 -2.35 5.71 2.56
C PHE A 148 -1.72 5.15 3.84
N PRO A 149 -2.41 5.05 4.99
CA PRO A 149 -1.80 4.52 6.21
C PRO A 149 -1.41 3.05 6.08
N THR A 150 -2.24 2.22 5.43
CA THR A 150 -1.94 0.78 5.29
C THR A 150 -0.79 0.54 4.31
N SER A 151 -0.65 1.35 3.26
CA SER A 151 0.54 1.35 2.40
C SER A 151 1.81 1.70 3.18
N MET A 152 1.73 2.69 4.07
CA MET A 152 2.85 3.11 4.91
C MET A 152 3.26 2.00 5.88
N MET A 153 2.30 1.39 6.57
CA MET A 153 2.57 0.25 7.45
C MET A 153 3.14 -0.95 6.69
N PHE A 154 2.63 -1.22 5.47
CA PHE A 154 3.16 -2.28 4.60
C PHE A 154 4.65 -2.05 4.28
N ILE A 155 5.03 -0.88 3.77
CA ILE A 155 6.42 -0.62 3.39
C ILE A 155 7.35 -0.55 4.61
N PHE A 156 6.84 -0.11 5.77
CA PHE A 156 7.60 -0.15 7.03
C PHE A 156 7.93 -1.59 7.45
N PHE A 157 6.93 -2.49 7.49
CA PHE A 157 7.16 -3.90 7.84
C PHE A 157 7.99 -4.64 6.78
N GLN A 158 7.80 -4.32 5.51
CA GLN A 158 8.63 -4.88 4.43
C GLN A 158 10.10 -4.41 4.55
N SER A 159 10.36 -3.20 5.05
CA SER A 159 11.73 -2.72 5.30
C SER A 159 12.40 -3.56 6.39
N ILE A 160 11.69 -3.80 7.50
CA ILE A 160 12.17 -4.67 8.60
C ILE A 160 12.44 -6.09 8.09
N LEU A 161 11.51 -6.67 7.34
CA LEU A 161 11.68 -8.02 6.76
C LEU A 161 12.87 -8.07 5.79
N SER A 162 13.07 -7.02 5.00
CA SER A 162 14.20 -6.94 4.05
C SER A 162 15.55 -7.03 4.76
N TYR A 163 15.72 -6.37 5.90
CA TYR A 163 16.92 -6.51 6.73
C TYR A 163 17.05 -7.87 7.38
N ARG A 164 15.95 -8.42 7.91
CA ARG A 164 15.97 -9.78 8.51
C ARG A 164 16.37 -10.86 7.50
N MET A 165 16.10 -10.63 6.22
CA MET A 165 16.46 -11.51 5.10
C MET A 165 17.84 -11.21 4.48
N ALA A 166 18.54 -10.18 4.94
CA ALA A 166 19.76 -9.72 4.30
C ALA A 166 20.97 -10.60 4.69
N HIS A 167 21.48 -11.34 3.71
CA HIS A 167 22.68 -12.19 3.87
C HIS A 167 23.82 -11.79 2.93
N THR A 168 23.56 -10.92 1.96
CA THR A 168 24.54 -10.46 0.97
C THR A 168 24.62 -8.94 1.01
N TYR A 169 25.76 -8.39 0.57
CA TYR A 169 25.98 -6.94 0.47
C TYR A 169 24.83 -6.22 -0.28
N TRP A 170 24.38 -6.79 -1.40
CA TRP A 170 23.27 -6.24 -2.19
C TRP A 170 21.93 -6.24 -1.45
N ASN A 171 21.65 -7.27 -0.65
CA ASN A 171 20.43 -7.32 0.15
C ASN A 171 20.44 -6.25 1.26
N TRP A 172 21.60 -5.99 1.88
CA TRP A 172 21.75 -4.92 2.87
C TRP A 172 21.52 -3.54 2.25
N TRP A 173 22.08 -3.28 1.06
CA TRP A 173 21.82 -2.05 0.31
C TRP A 173 20.33 -1.85 -0.02
N ALA A 174 19.65 -2.90 -0.47
CA ALA A 174 18.21 -2.86 -0.70
C ALA A 174 17.44 -2.53 0.60
N GLY A 175 17.87 -3.09 1.74
CA GLY A 175 17.36 -2.74 3.07
C GLY A 175 17.54 -1.27 3.42
N HIS A 176 18.74 -0.71 3.23
CA HIS A 176 19.02 0.71 3.47
C HIS A 176 18.14 1.63 2.62
N ILE A 177 18.08 1.37 1.30
CA ILE A 177 17.24 2.14 0.38
C ILE A 177 15.78 2.10 0.82
N ARG A 178 15.24 0.92 1.17
CA ARG A 178 13.86 0.77 1.63
C ARG A 178 13.58 1.50 2.93
N CYS A 179 14.49 1.45 3.91
CA CYS A 179 14.31 2.21 5.14
C CYS A 179 14.32 3.71 4.91
N VAL A 180 15.20 4.21 4.03
CA VAL A 180 15.21 5.64 3.66
C VAL A 180 13.90 6.03 2.97
N LEU A 181 13.44 5.22 2.01
CA LEU A 181 12.16 5.46 1.33
C LEU A 181 10.99 5.42 2.32
N ALA A 182 10.95 4.47 3.25
CA ALA A 182 9.87 4.36 4.24
C ALA A 182 9.88 5.53 5.24
N LEU A 183 11.06 5.96 5.72
CA LEU A 183 11.17 7.13 6.59
C LEU A 183 10.74 8.41 5.86
N PHE A 184 11.19 8.59 4.62
CA PHE A 184 10.79 9.71 3.79
C PHE A 184 9.28 9.70 3.53
N GLY A 185 8.71 8.55 3.14
CA GLY A 185 7.27 8.37 2.96
C GLY A 185 6.47 8.71 4.21
N LEU A 186 6.95 8.30 5.40
CA LEU A 186 6.30 8.64 6.67
C LEU A 186 6.24 10.15 6.91
N VAL A 187 7.36 10.84 6.72
CA VAL A 187 7.43 12.31 6.88
C VAL A 187 6.48 13.00 5.91
N ILE A 188 6.52 12.63 4.62
CA ILE A 188 5.67 13.23 3.60
C ILE A 188 4.19 12.96 3.86
N LEU A 189 3.81 11.75 4.28
CA LEU A 189 2.42 11.43 4.61
C LEU A 189 1.90 12.27 5.78
N VAL A 190 2.70 12.41 6.84
CA VAL A 190 2.35 13.24 8.00
C VAL A 190 2.20 14.70 7.59
N LEU A 191 3.14 15.24 6.82
CA LEU A 191 3.08 16.63 6.34
C LEU A 191 1.84 16.85 5.44
N SER A 192 1.57 15.93 4.51
CA SER A 192 0.38 16.00 3.65
C SER A 192 -0.90 16.04 4.49
N GLY A 193 -1.06 15.13 5.45
CA GLY A 193 -2.25 15.09 6.32
C GLY A 193 -2.41 16.34 7.20
N VAL A 194 -1.32 16.82 7.83
CA VAL A 194 -1.35 18.02 8.69
C VAL A 194 -1.67 19.27 7.89
N PHE A 195 -1.16 19.39 6.67
CA PHE A 195 -1.38 20.55 5.81
C PHE A 195 -2.76 20.52 5.12
N PHE A 196 -3.27 19.33 4.82
CA PHE A 196 -4.57 19.14 4.18
C PHE A 196 -5.74 19.69 5.01
N ILE A 197 -5.66 19.58 6.34
CA ILE A 197 -6.71 20.05 7.26
C ILE A 197 -6.67 21.56 7.52
N GLN A 198 -5.68 22.28 6.99
CA GLN A 198 -5.53 23.72 7.21
C GLN A 198 -6.39 24.52 6.23
N GLU A 199 -6.83 25.71 6.63
CA GLU A 199 -7.70 26.57 5.80
C GLU A 199 -6.93 27.39 4.75
N GLY A 200 -5.61 27.49 4.87
CA GLY A 200 -4.78 28.31 3.98
C GLY A 200 -4.48 27.62 2.64
N PHE A 201 -4.71 28.32 1.52
CA PHE A 201 -4.44 27.80 0.17
C PHE A 201 -2.99 27.35 -0.03
N VAL A 202 -2.01 28.03 0.58
CA VAL A 202 -0.60 27.65 0.52
C VAL A 202 -0.38 26.26 1.11
N LEU A 203 -0.98 25.99 2.28
CA LEU A 203 -0.83 24.73 2.97
C LEU A 203 -1.58 23.62 2.24
N GLN A 204 -2.79 23.87 1.73
CA GLN A 204 -3.51 22.89 0.92
C GLN A 204 -2.79 22.56 -0.40
N HIS A 205 -2.16 23.55 -1.05
CA HIS A 205 -1.33 23.31 -2.23
C HIS A 205 -0.09 22.48 -1.89
N LEU A 206 0.58 22.77 -0.78
CA LEU A 206 1.68 21.95 -0.27
C LEU A 206 1.22 20.53 0.08
N ALA A 207 0.02 20.37 0.64
CA ALA A 207 -0.57 19.06 0.94
C ALA A 207 -0.74 18.22 -0.33
N ALA A 208 -1.20 18.84 -1.43
CA ALA A 208 -1.31 18.21 -2.73
C ALA A 208 0.07 17.79 -3.27
N LEU A 209 1.08 18.67 -3.21
CA LEU A 209 2.45 18.31 -3.60
C LEU A 209 2.97 17.10 -2.80
N PHE A 210 2.75 17.09 -1.49
CA PHE A 210 3.15 15.97 -0.65
C PHE A 210 2.35 14.69 -0.93
N GLU A 211 1.07 14.78 -1.29
CA GLU A 211 0.29 13.63 -1.74
C GLU A 211 0.93 12.98 -2.98
N TRP A 212 1.24 13.78 -4.01
CA TRP A 212 1.92 13.32 -5.22
C TRP A 212 3.28 12.66 -4.90
N ILE A 213 4.10 13.32 -4.08
CA ILE A 213 5.42 12.81 -3.68
C ILE A 213 5.28 11.50 -2.90
N PHE A 214 4.30 11.39 -2.00
CA PHE A 214 4.04 10.18 -1.24
C PHE A 214 3.69 9.00 -2.14
N ILE A 215 2.76 9.19 -3.08
CA ILE A 215 2.34 8.12 -4.01
C ILE A 215 3.52 7.68 -4.87
N ILE A 216 4.30 8.61 -5.43
CA ILE A 216 5.50 8.29 -6.22
C ILE A 216 6.52 7.54 -5.36
N ASN A 217 6.75 7.97 -4.10
CA ASN A 217 7.67 7.30 -3.18
C ASN A 217 7.25 5.84 -2.90
N VAL A 218 5.97 5.58 -2.63
CA VAL A 218 5.44 4.23 -2.42
C VAL A 218 5.60 3.39 -3.69
N LEU A 219 5.30 3.93 -4.86
CA LEU A 219 5.47 3.24 -6.15
C LEU A 219 6.95 2.89 -6.43
N VAL A 220 7.87 3.81 -6.15
CA VAL A 220 9.32 3.56 -6.23
C VAL A 220 9.73 2.47 -5.24
N TYR A 221 9.19 2.49 -4.01
CA TYR A 221 9.42 1.44 -3.02
C TYR A 221 9.02 0.06 -3.57
N TYR A 222 7.82 -0.07 -4.17
CA TYR A 222 7.41 -1.31 -4.84
C TYR A 222 8.41 -1.73 -5.93
N GLY A 223 8.88 -0.78 -6.73
CA GLY A 223 9.93 -0.99 -7.75
C GLY A 223 11.18 -1.66 -7.22
N THR A 224 11.57 -1.39 -5.97
CA THR A 224 12.74 -2.02 -5.36
C THR A 224 12.59 -3.54 -5.19
N PHE A 225 11.37 -4.11 -5.17
CA PHE A 225 11.20 -5.58 -5.07
C PHE A 225 11.70 -6.32 -6.31
N SER A 226 11.96 -5.62 -7.41
CA SER A 226 12.59 -6.19 -8.60
C SER A 226 13.91 -6.91 -8.30
N PHE A 227 14.70 -6.42 -7.34
CA PHE A 227 15.96 -7.02 -6.94
C PHE A 227 15.80 -8.46 -6.42
N GLU A 228 14.74 -8.75 -5.66
CA GLU A 228 14.48 -10.11 -5.18
C GLU A 228 13.59 -10.94 -6.08
N PHE A 229 12.73 -10.29 -6.88
CA PHE A 229 11.80 -11.01 -7.74
C PHE A 229 12.52 -11.80 -8.84
N GLY A 230 13.75 -11.42 -9.20
CA GLY A 230 14.62 -12.21 -10.08
C GLY A 230 15.12 -13.52 -9.46
N ALA A 231 14.99 -13.67 -8.14
CA ALA A 231 15.35 -14.88 -7.41
C ALA A 231 14.15 -15.78 -7.10
N ILE A 232 12.94 -15.44 -7.57
CA ILE A 232 11.74 -16.28 -7.44
C ILE A 232 11.92 -17.58 -8.23
N THR A 233 11.56 -18.69 -7.59
CA THR A 233 11.70 -20.05 -8.13
C THR A 233 10.35 -20.79 -8.09
N THR A 234 10.31 -22.01 -8.63
CA THR A 234 9.13 -22.89 -8.49
C THR A 234 8.80 -23.18 -7.02
N ASP A 235 9.78 -23.17 -6.11
CA ASP A 235 9.55 -23.42 -4.68
C ASP A 235 8.72 -22.30 -4.04
N THR A 236 8.90 -21.06 -4.48
CA THR A 236 8.05 -19.92 -4.06
C THR A 236 6.57 -20.22 -4.33
N PHE A 237 6.25 -20.82 -5.48
CA PHE A 237 4.89 -21.21 -5.84
C PHE A 237 4.42 -22.44 -5.07
N LEU A 238 5.30 -23.40 -4.80
CA LEU A 238 4.97 -24.56 -3.97
C LEU A 238 4.61 -24.15 -2.53
N VAL A 239 5.23 -23.10 -1.99
CA VAL A 239 4.85 -22.52 -0.69
C VAL A 239 3.40 -22.03 -0.73
N LEU A 240 3.00 -21.32 -1.79
CA LEU A 240 1.61 -20.87 -1.96
C LEU A 240 0.63 -22.05 -2.06
N LEU A 241 0.97 -23.09 -2.82
CA LEU A 241 0.16 -24.29 -2.98
C LEU A 241 0.07 -25.15 -1.70
N LYS A 242 1.12 -25.17 -0.87
CA LYS A 242 1.09 -25.87 0.43
C LYS A 242 0.30 -25.10 1.47
N ALA A 243 0.39 -23.77 1.48
CA ALA A 243 -0.42 -22.92 2.35
C ALA A 243 -1.92 -23.12 2.09
N SER A 244 -2.33 -23.36 0.83
CA SER A 244 -3.73 -23.67 0.49
C SER A 244 -4.17 -25.10 0.87
N ARG A 245 -3.23 -26.00 1.18
CA ARG A 245 -3.48 -27.42 1.49
C ARG A 245 -3.32 -27.79 2.97
N ALA A 246 -2.92 -26.86 3.83
CA ALA A 246 -2.82 -27.12 5.26
C ALA A 246 -4.22 -27.50 5.82
N PRO A 247 -4.38 -28.69 6.45
CA PRO A 247 -5.67 -29.09 7.00
C PRO A 247 -6.06 -28.13 8.13
N LYS A 248 -7.33 -27.73 8.16
CA LYS A 248 -7.94 -27.14 9.36
C LYS A 248 -7.87 -28.20 10.47
N SER A 249 -6.83 -28.16 11.30
CA SER A 249 -6.77 -28.99 12.51
C SER A 249 -7.84 -28.47 13.46
N TYR A 250 -9.03 -29.06 13.37
CA TYR A 250 -10.11 -28.90 14.33
C TYR A 250 -9.59 -29.36 15.70
N LYS A 251 -9.76 -28.52 16.72
CA LYS A 251 -9.52 -28.91 18.12
C LYS A 251 -10.42 -30.11 18.45
N SER A 252 -9.82 -31.30 18.58
CA SER A 252 -10.43 -32.40 19.34
C SER A 252 -9.76 -32.40 20.71
N GLY A 253 -10.47 -31.90 21.70
CA GLY A 253 -10.18 -32.09 23.12
C GLY A 253 -11.41 -32.73 23.73
N THR A 254 -11.56 -34.03 23.46
CA THR A 254 -12.64 -34.87 23.97
C THR A 254 -12.49 -35.05 25.48
N SER A 255 -13.62 -34.83 26.16
CA SER A 255 -14.01 -35.22 27.52
C SER A 255 -13.17 -36.30 28.22
N THR A 256 -12.79 -35.95 29.46
CA THR A 256 -12.26 -36.79 30.53
C THR A 256 -13.11 -38.04 30.79
N PRO A 257 -12.52 -39.23 31.02
CA PRO A 257 -13.28 -40.37 31.53
C PRO A 257 -13.47 -40.24 33.05
N ALA A 258 -14.72 -40.37 33.50
CA ALA A 258 -15.09 -40.47 34.90
C ALA A 258 -14.68 -41.84 35.48
N THR A 259 -14.05 -41.83 36.65
CA THR A 259 -13.88 -42.99 37.54
C THR A 259 -14.76 -42.78 38.78
N PRO A 260 -15.60 -43.76 39.19
CA PRO A 260 -16.39 -43.63 40.39
C PRO A 260 -15.68 -44.17 41.64
N HIS A 261 -15.81 -43.41 42.73
CA HIS A 261 -15.79 -43.79 44.16
C HIS A 261 -14.67 -44.69 44.71
N ALA A 262 -13.90 -44.18 45.69
CA ALA A 262 -14.13 -44.50 47.10
C ALA A 262 -13.17 -43.77 48.06
N HIS A 263 -13.76 -43.33 49.17
CA HIS A 263 -13.21 -43.06 50.51
C HIS A 263 -12.47 -41.75 50.83
N SER A 264 -13.06 -41.09 51.83
CA SER A 264 -12.69 -39.82 52.44
C SER A 264 -11.64 -39.97 53.55
N THR A 265 -10.85 -38.91 53.70
CA THR A 265 -10.37 -38.30 54.96
C THR A 265 -9.72 -39.20 56.01
N SER A 266 -8.41 -39.00 56.22
CA SER A 266 -7.94 -38.57 57.54
C SER A 266 -6.74 -37.64 57.43
N GLU A 267 -6.87 -36.50 58.11
CA GLU A 267 -5.81 -35.54 58.40
C GLU A 267 -4.69 -36.19 59.23
N ASN A 268 -3.42 -35.87 58.94
CA ASN A 268 -2.54 -35.15 59.88
C ASN A 268 -1.10 -35.06 59.36
N LEU A 269 -0.54 -33.85 59.52
CA LEU A 269 0.89 -33.58 59.59
C LEU A 269 1.57 -34.48 60.64
N ALA A 270 2.79 -34.94 60.35
CA ALA A 270 4.01 -34.59 61.11
C ALA A 270 5.08 -35.69 61.10
N MET A 271 6.31 -35.23 60.80
CA MET A 271 7.60 -35.67 61.33
C MET A 271 8.25 -36.98 60.84
N ILE A 272 9.47 -36.74 60.30
CA ILE A 272 10.64 -37.60 60.04
C ILE A 272 10.63 -38.35 58.71
#